data_AF-H7FSI9-F1
#
_entry.id   AF-H7FSI9-F1
#
_cell.length_a   1.000
_cell.length_b   1.000
_cell.length_c   1.000
_cell.angle_alpha   90.00
_cell.angle_beta   90.00
_cell.angle_gamma   90.00
#
_symmetry.space_group_name_H-M   'P 1'
#
loop_
_entity.id
_entity.type
_entity.pdbx_description
1 polymer ?
#
loop_
_entity_poly.entity_id
_entity_poly.type
_entity_poly.pdbx_seq_one_letter_code
_entity_poly.pdbx_strand_id
1 'polypeptide(L)'
;MEIIMESKYQEEDRYFKAKKRFNKIKAFYLHLLIYFSVTGTIIFINLKFTPELQWFWYSVVGGGIPLLIHAFKIYVFNDYWEERKIQKILNKKDNKQIWK
;
A
#
# COMPACT_ATOMS: atom_id res chain seq x y z
N MET A 1 16.37 -0.32 34.75
CA MET A 1 17.08 -0.26 33.45
C MET A 1 16.32 -1.02 32.37
N GLU A 2 15.76 -2.21 32.67
CA GLU A 2 14.86 -2.96 31.78
C GLU A 2 13.61 -2.18 31.34
N ILE A 3 12.94 -1.49 32.27
CA ILE A 3 11.71 -0.71 31.99
C ILE A 3 11.96 0.40 30.94
N ILE A 4 13.15 1.00 30.96
CA ILE A 4 13.53 2.06 30.02
C ILE A 4 13.82 1.46 28.63
N MET A 5 14.53 0.32 28.57
CA MET A 5 14.75 -0.39 27.30
C MET A 5 13.44 -0.85 26.66
N GLU A 6 12.52 -1.39 27.45
CA GLU A 6 11.25 -1.92 26.95
C GLU A 6 10.33 -0.81 26.42
N SER A 7 10.25 0.32 27.12
CA SER A 7 9.50 1.50 26.65
C SER A 7 10.04 2.06 25.33
N LYS A 8 11.37 2.13 25.19
CA LYS A 8 12.05 2.64 24.00
C LYS A 8 11.85 1.71 22.80
N TYR A 9 11.90 0.40 23.02
CA TYR A 9 11.61 -0.61 21.99
C TYR A 9 10.15 -0.55 21.51
N GLN A 10 9.20 -0.34 22.43
CA GLN A 10 7.79 -0.16 22.10
C GLN A 10 7.51 1.13 21.32
N GLU A 11 8.21 2.23 21.61
CA GLU A 11 8.10 3.47 20.83
C GLU A 11 8.70 3.33 19.43
N GLU A 12 9.89 2.74 19.31
CA GLU A 12 10.54 2.53 18.01
C GLU A 12 9.71 1.61 17.09
N ASP A 13 9.11 0.55 17.63
CA ASP A 13 8.25 -0.37 16.84
C ASP A 13 6.94 0.31 16.39
N ARG A 14 6.33 1.12 17.26
CA ARG A 14 5.14 1.93 16.90
C ARG A 14 5.47 2.95 15.81
N TYR A 15 6.61 3.63 15.93
CA TYR A 15 7.07 4.60 14.95
C TYR A 15 7.38 3.94 13.60
N PHE A 16 8.04 2.78 13.60
CA PHE A 16 8.37 2.05 12.39
C PHE A 16 7.10 1.56 11.66
N LYS A 17 6.12 1.04 12.38
CA LYS A 17 4.81 0.64 11.83
C LYS A 17 4.07 1.83 11.22
N ALA A 18 4.02 2.96 11.93
CA ALA A 18 3.39 4.18 11.42
C ALA A 18 4.08 4.69 10.14
N LYS A 19 5.41 4.73 10.12
CA LYS A 19 6.20 5.17 8.97
C LYS A 19 6.04 4.25 7.75
N LYS A 20 5.98 2.93 7.96
CA LYS A 20 5.75 1.95 6.89
C LYS A 20 4.36 2.13 6.27
N ARG A 21 3.32 2.34 7.09
CA ARG A 21 1.95 2.64 6.61
C ARG A 21 1.92 3.93 5.80
N PHE A 22 2.56 4.98 6.32
CA PHE A 22 2.63 6.28 5.65
C PHE A 22 3.29 6.20 4.28
N ASN A 23 4.41 5.48 4.16
CA ASN A 23 5.11 5.32 2.87
C ASN A 23 4.28 4.52 1.85
N LYS A 24 3.55 3.48 2.28
CA LYS A 24 2.63 2.72 1.41
C LYS A 24 1.52 3.62 0.86
N ILE A 25 0.92 4.45 1.72
CA ILE A 25 -0.13 5.40 1.34
C ILE A 25 0.42 6.43 0.36
N LYS A 26 1.58 7.05 0.65
CA LYS A 26 2.23 8.02 -0.25
C LYS A 26 2.49 7.43 -1.65
N ALA A 27 3.03 6.22 -1.72
CA ALA A 27 3.30 5.56 -2.99
C ALA A 27 2.01 5.34 -3.81
N PHE A 28 0.93 4.94 -3.16
CA PHE A 28 -0.38 4.77 -3.81
C PHE A 28 -0.93 6.09 -4.35
N TYR A 29 -0.90 7.16 -3.55
CA TYR A 29 -1.37 8.49 -3.98
C TYR A 29 -0.56 9.02 -5.17
N LEU A 30 0.76 8.78 -5.20
CA LEU A 30 1.59 9.17 -6.34
C LEU A 30 1.15 8.46 -7.63
N HIS A 31 0.90 7.15 -7.57
CA HIS A 31 0.41 6.38 -8.72
C HIS A 31 -0.98 6.85 -9.16
N LEU A 32 -1.87 7.15 -8.22
CA LEU A 32 -3.21 7.68 -8.50
C LEU A 32 -3.15 9.03 -9.22
N LEU A 33 -2.27 9.93 -8.75
CA LEU A 33 -2.12 11.29 -9.30
C LEU A 33 -1.54 11.26 -10.72
N ILE A 34 -0.54 10.41 -10.96
CA ILE A 34 0.00 10.17 -12.30
C ILE A 34 -1.09 9.60 -13.21
N TYR A 35 -1.85 8.61 -12.74
CA TYR A 35 -2.92 8.01 -13.52
C TYR A 35 -4.00 9.03 -13.92
N PHE A 36 -4.49 9.86 -13.00
CA PHE A 36 -5.45 10.90 -13.36
C PHE A 36 -4.88 11.91 -14.35
N SER A 37 -3.62 12.31 -14.19
CA SER A 37 -2.96 13.26 -15.08
C SER A 37 -2.81 12.69 -16.50
N VAL A 38 -2.33 11.45 -16.62
CA VAL A 38 -2.14 10.76 -17.90
C VAL A 38 -3.48 10.47 -18.58
N THR A 39 -4.43 9.90 -17.84
CA THR A 39 -5.77 9.59 -18.33
C THR A 39 -6.51 10.86 -18.77
N GLY A 40 -6.44 11.95 -18.00
CA GLY A 40 -7.03 13.24 -18.37
C GLY A 40 -6.42 13.80 -19.66
N THR A 41 -5.10 13.67 -19.83
CA THR A 41 -4.40 14.08 -21.07
C THR A 41 -4.85 13.25 -22.27
N ILE A 42 -4.97 11.93 -22.12
CA ILE A 42 -5.45 11.04 -23.20
C ILE A 42 -6.89 11.35 -23.58
N ILE A 43 -7.78 11.56 -22.60
CA ILE A 43 -9.18 11.94 -22.85
C ILE A 43 -9.23 13.26 -23.61
N PHE A 44 -8.44 14.27 -23.19
CA PHE A 44 -8.38 15.56 -23.85
C PHE A 44 -7.91 15.45 -25.31
N ILE A 45 -6.85 14.67 -25.56
CA ILE A 45 -6.34 14.41 -26.93
C ILE A 45 -7.40 13.69 -27.76
N ASN A 46 -8.06 12.66 -27.22
CA ASN A 46 -9.07 11.90 -27.95
C ASN A 46 -10.25 12.79 -28.37
N LEU A 47 -10.80 13.57 -27.43
CA LEU A 47 -11.90 14.48 -27.71
C LEU A 47 -11.53 15.59 -28.71
N LYS A 48 -10.25 16.00 -28.75
CA LYS A 48 -9.79 17.09 -29.62
C LYS A 48 -9.42 16.62 -31.04
N PHE A 49 -8.82 15.45 -31.18
CA PHE A 49 -8.28 14.98 -32.47
C PHE A 49 -9.10 13.88 -33.13
N THR A 50 -9.84 13.08 -32.37
CA THR A 50 -10.59 11.93 -32.93
C THR A 50 -11.85 11.64 -32.11
N PRO A 51 -12.81 12.58 -32.03
CA PRO A 51 -13.98 12.45 -31.17
C PRO A 51 -14.90 11.28 -31.55
N GLU A 52 -14.85 10.82 -32.80
CA GLU A 52 -15.68 9.72 -33.30
C GLU A 52 -15.20 8.34 -32.81
N LEU A 53 -13.94 8.22 -32.38
CA LEU A 53 -13.30 6.96 -32.01
C LEU A 53 -12.78 7.06 -30.59
N GLN A 54 -13.62 6.67 -29.62
CA GLN A 54 -13.37 6.77 -28.18
C GLN A 54 -12.40 5.70 -27.65
N TRP A 55 -11.20 5.61 -28.22
CA TRP A 55 -10.19 4.62 -27.80
C TRP A 55 -9.64 4.86 -26.38
N PHE A 56 -9.92 6.02 -25.77
CA PHE A 56 -9.52 6.34 -24.41
C PHE A 56 -10.06 5.35 -23.37
N TRP A 57 -11.18 4.66 -23.65
CA TRP A 57 -11.72 3.62 -22.76
C TRP A 57 -10.71 2.51 -22.48
N TYR A 58 -9.90 2.11 -23.46
CA TYR A 58 -8.87 1.10 -23.25
C TYR A 58 -7.77 1.59 -22.29
N SER A 59 -7.39 2.87 -22.37
CA SER A 59 -6.43 3.48 -21.44
C SER A 59 -7.01 3.65 -20.04
N VAL A 60 -8.28 4.07 -19.92
CA VAL A 60 -8.98 4.22 -18.64
C VAL A 60 -9.12 2.85 -17.95
N VAL A 61 -9.69 1.87 -18.65
CA VAL A 61 -9.96 0.53 -18.09
C VAL A 61 -8.65 -0.22 -17.84
N GLY A 62 -7.72 -0.18 -18.79
CA GLY A 62 -6.41 -0.85 -18.67
C GLY A 62 -5.56 -0.30 -17.53
N GLY A 63 -5.54 1.01 -17.33
CA GLY A 63 -4.81 1.63 -16.20
C GLY A 63 -5.57 1.63 -14.87
N GLY A 64 -6.90 1.55 -14.91
CA GLY A 64 -7.76 1.55 -13.72
C GLY A 64 -7.73 0.22 -12.96
N ILE A 65 -7.64 -0.92 -13.66
CA ILE A 65 -7.62 -2.25 -13.06
C ILE A 65 -6.43 -2.45 -12.09
N PRO A 66 -5.16 -2.17 -12.47
CA PRO A 66 -4.02 -2.28 -11.55
C PRO A 66 -4.16 -1.38 -10.32
N LEU A 67 -4.74 -0.19 -10.48
CA LEU A 67 -4.99 0.77 -9.41
C LEU A 67 -6.00 0.25 -8.39
N LEU A 68 -7.10 -0.35 -8.87
CA LEU A 68 -8.10 -0.99 -8.01
C LEU A 68 -7.52 -2.19 -7.26
N ILE A 69 -6.73 -3.03 -7.93
CA ILE A 69 -6.03 -4.16 -7.28
C ILE A 69 -5.08 -3.66 -6.19
N HIS A 70 -4.32 -2.59 -6.48
CA HIS A 70 -3.38 -2.02 -5.51
C HIS A 70 -4.11 -1.39 -4.31
N ALA A 71 -5.21 -0.67 -4.55
CA ALA A 71 -6.07 -0.10 -3.52
C ALA A 71 -6.64 -1.21 -2.62
N PHE A 72 -7.19 -2.26 -3.22
CA PHE A 72 -7.74 -3.41 -2.50
C PHE A 72 -6.67 -4.10 -1.65
N LYS A 73 -5.45 -4.24 -2.16
CA LYS A 73 -4.33 -4.82 -1.40
C LYS A 73 -3.96 -3.97 -0.18
N ILE A 74 -3.96 -2.64 -0.31
CA ILE A 74 -3.67 -1.74 0.81
C ILE A 74 -4.81 -1.73 1.84
N TYR A 75 -6.07 -1.77 1.42
CA TYR A 75 -7.19 -1.70 2.36
C TYR A 75 -7.55 -3.05 2.99
N VAL A 76 -7.46 -4.16 2.25
CA VAL A 76 -7.94 -5.49 2.71
C VAL A 76 -6.83 -6.35 3.32
N PHE A 77 -5.62 -6.30 2.75
CA PHE A 77 -4.53 -7.17 3.21
C PHE A 77 -3.59 -6.55 4.25
N ASN A 78 -3.69 -5.24 4.52
CA ASN A 78 -2.64 -4.54 5.27
C ASN A 78 -2.62 -4.85 6.76
N ASP A 79 -3.78 -4.94 7.43
CA ASP A 79 -3.78 -5.01 8.89
C ASP A 79 -3.89 -6.44 9.39
N TYR A 80 -4.83 -7.22 8.86
CA TYR A 80 -5.09 -8.56 9.38
C TYR A 80 -3.97 -9.57 9.11
N TRP A 81 -3.29 -9.46 7.96
CA TRP A 81 -2.25 -10.41 7.58
C TRP A 81 -0.87 -10.07 8.16
N GLU A 82 -0.49 -8.78 8.21
CA GLU A 82 0.78 -8.36 8.84
C GLU A 82 0.77 -8.70 10.33
N GLU A 83 -0.35 -8.46 11.03
CA GLU A 83 -0.49 -8.71 12.46
C GLU A 83 -0.44 -10.21 12.78
N ARG A 84 -1.13 -11.06 12.01
CA ARG A 84 -1.01 -12.52 12.12
C ARG A 84 0.40 -13.05 11.85
N LYS A 85 1.14 -12.45 10.91
CA LYS A 85 2.51 -12.88 10.62
C LYS A 85 3.47 -12.51 11.75
N ILE A 86 3.35 -11.32 12.31
CA ILE A 86 4.14 -10.88 13.46
C ILE A 86 3.85 -11.80 14.65
N GLN A 87 2.58 -12.08 14.93
CA GLN A 87 2.17 -13.02 15.98
C GLN A 87 2.73 -14.44 15.78
N LYS A 88 2.80 -14.94 14.53
CA LYS A 88 3.43 -16.23 14.23
C LYS A 88 4.94 -16.24 14.44
N ILE A 89 5.63 -15.13 14.14
CA ILE A 89 7.09 -15.04 14.31
C ILE A 89 7.45 -14.90 15.79
N LEU A 90 6.69 -14.10 16.56
CA LEU A 90 6.86 -13.95 18.00
C LEU A 90 6.62 -15.27 18.73
N ASN A 91 5.50 -15.95 18.46
CA ASN A 91 5.22 -17.27 19.05
C ASN A 91 6.30 -18.32 18.69
N LYS A 92 6.89 -18.26 17.48
CA LYS A 92 7.99 -19.17 17.12
C LYS A 92 9.29 -18.87 17.86
N LYS A 93 9.55 -17.61 18.22
CA LYS A 93 10.75 -17.24 19.01
C LYS A 93 10.61 -17.68 20.46
N ASP A 94 9.47 -17.44 21.09
CA ASP A 94 9.19 -17.89 22.46
C ASP A 94 9.30 -19.41 22.59
N ASN A 95 8.65 -20.15 21.67
CA ASN A 95 8.72 -21.60 21.72
C ASN A 95 10.15 -22.12 21.57
N LYS A 96 11.01 -21.46 20.78
CA LYS A 96 12.41 -21.87 20.59
C LYS A 96 13.31 -21.55 21.79
N GLN A 97 12.92 -20.64 22.68
CA GLN A 97 13.61 -20.39 23.95
C GLN A 97 13.21 -21.39 25.05
N ILE A 98 12.02 -22.00 24.97
CA ILE A 98 11.56 -23.00 25.94
C ILE A 98 12.27 -24.35 25.79
N TRP A 99 12.90 -24.63 24.62
CA TRP A 99 13.63 -25.88 24.34
C TRP A 99 15.16 -25.77 24.50
N LYS A 100 15.67 -24.86 25.35
CA LYS A 100 17.10 -24.77 25.66
C LYS A 100 17.38 -24.75 27.16
#